data_AF-A0A2P6P5I6-F1
#
_entry.id   AF-A0A2P6P5I6-F1
#
_cell.length_a   1.000
_cell.length_b   1.000
_cell.length_c   1.000
_cell.angle_alpha   90.00
_cell.angle_beta   90.00
_cell.angle_gamma   90.00
#
_symmetry.space_group_name_H-M   'P 1'
#
loop_
_entity.id
_entity.type
_entity.pdbx_description
1 polymer ?
#
loop_
_entity_poly.entity_id
_entity_poly.type
_entity_poly.pdbx_seq_one_letter_code
_entity_poly.pdbx_strand_id
1 'polypeptide(L)'
;MTCLIEQKTRVSAKTGSQTETLTCSSSALLIRSPQPGLLQWAAVSPPFPSRCITTVGNTVESATQDSTTELDAPPRIKFKRLDKTAKHIMQILDKEAVGEVRGQREIPDIKPGYIVQLRVEVPDNKRRVSVLKGIVIARRNAGLNSTFRIRRLVAGVGVESLFPLYSPNIKEIKILDKKKVRRAKLYYLRDKMNALKKQ
;
A
#
# COMPACT_ATOMS: atom_id res chain seq x y z
N MET A 1 -61.58 14.46 -29.66
CA MET A 1 -62.29 15.20 -28.60
C MET A 1 -61.33 15.37 -27.43
N THR A 2 -60.47 16.39 -27.45
CA THR A 2 -60.66 17.75 -26.84
C THR A 2 -60.67 17.76 -25.31
N CYS A 3 -59.57 18.28 -24.74
CA CYS A 3 -59.42 19.20 -23.59
C CYS A 3 -58.02 18.98 -22.98
N LEU A 4 -56.98 19.78 -23.18
CA LEU A 4 -56.71 21.19 -22.82
C LEU A 4 -56.81 21.49 -21.31
N ILE A 5 -55.92 22.42 -20.87
CA ILE A 5 -55.69 23.03 -19.54
C ILE A 5 -54.54 22.32 -18.78
N GLU A 6 -53.25 22.70 -18.87
CA GLU A 6 -52.57 23.99 -18.67
C GLU A 6 -52.89 24.64 -17.32
N GLN A 7 -51.99 24.54 -16.33
CA GLN A 7 -51.67 25.67 -15.44
C GLN A 7 -50.20 25.66 -14.99
N LYS A 8 -49.63 26.83 -15.22
CA LYS A 8 -48.29 27.33 -14.98
C LYS A 8 -48.36 28.15 -13.70
N THR A 9 -47.61 27.79 -12.67
CA THR A 9 -47.32 28.73 -11.57
C THR A 9 -45.83 28.82 -11.33
N ARG A 10 -45.38 30.04 -11.61
CA ARG A 10 -44.05 30.60 -11.47
C ARG A 10 -44.00 31.21 -10.07
N VAL A 11 -43.11 30.76 -9.19
CA VAL A 11 -42.76 31.54 -7.99
C VAL A 11 -41.27 31.84 -8.04
N SER A 12 -41.03 33.13 -8.27
CA SER A 12 -39.74 33.80 -8.17
C SER A 12 -39.55 34.21 -6.71
N ALA A 13 -38.38 33.93 -6.13
CA ALA A 13 -37.93 34.60 -4.92
C ALA A 13 -36.49 35.07 -5.15
N LYS A 14 -36.36 36.40 -5.27
CA LYS A 14 -35.12 37.18 -5.20
C LYS A 14 -34.85 37.52 -3.73
N THR A 15 -33.65 37.24 -3.25
CA THR A 15 -32.95 37.95 -2.15
C THR A 15 -31.46 37.79 -2.46
N GLY A 16 -30.74 38.81 -2.93
CA GLY A 16 -30.16 39.86 -2.08
C GLY A 16 -28.91 39.31 -1.39
N SER A 17 -27.75 39.31 -2.08
CA SER A 17 -26.60 40.20 -1.82
C SER A 17 -26.18 40.24 -0.36
N GLN A 18 -25.00 39.72 -0.01
CA GLN A 18 -23.91 40.49 0.62
C GLN A 18 -22.57 39.80 0.38
N THR A 19 -21.63 40.60 -0.10
CA THR A 19 -20.20 40.37 -0.26
C THR A 19 -19.50 40.72 1.05
N GLU A 20 -18.64 39.86 1.57
CA GLU A 20 -17.57 40.30 2.47
C GLU A 20 -16.26 39.58 2.11
N THR A 21 -15.39 40.35 1.48
CA THR A 21 -13.96 40.10 1.34
C THR A 21 -13.26 40.69 2.57
N LEU A 22 -12.55 39.86 3.33
CA LEU A 22 -11.59 40.33 4.32
C LEU A 22 -10.22 39.72 4.03
N THR A 23 -9.40 40.54 3.37
CA THR A 23 -7.95 40.47 3.33
C THR A 23 -7.39 41.09 4.60
N CYS A 24 -6.43 40.45 5.27
CA CYS A 24 -5.46 41.16 6.11
C CYS A 24 -4.18 40.34 6.29
N SER A 25 -3.09 40.89 5.74
CA SER A 25 -1.69 40.91 6.21
C SER A 25 -1.26 39.92 7.31
N SER A 26 -0.28 39.05 7.03
CA SER A 26 1.16 39.33 7.13
C SER A 26 1.68 39.46 8.56
N SER A 27 2.39 38.43 9.00
CA SER A 27 3.63 38.59 9.77
C SER A 27 4.39 37.26 9.76
N ALA A 28 5.32 37.16 8.81
CA ALA A 28 6.40 36.19 8.83
C ALA A 28 7.36 36.54 9.97
N LEU A 29 7.52 35.64 10.95
CA LEU A 29 8.61 35.70 11.90
C LEU A 29 9.67 34.70 11.47
N LEU A 30 10.69 35.25 10.81
CA LEU A 30 12.00 34.65 10.65
C LEU A 30 12.67 34.58 12.03
N ILE A 31 12.84 33.38 12.56
CA ILE A 31 13.80 33.14 13.64
C ILE A 31 15.00 32.40 13.07
N ARG A 32 16.10 33.15 13.15
CA ARG A 32 17.48 32.87 12.83
C ARG A 32 18.01 31.67 13.65
N SER A 33 18.85 30.88 12.99
CA SER A 33 19.61 29.72 13.45
C SER A 33 20.40 29.93 14.76
N PRO A 34 20.81 28.83 15.42
CA PRO A 34 22.22 28.43 15.30
C PRO A 34 22.44 26.92 15.13
N GLN A 35 23.32 26.57 14.19
CA GLN A 35 23.96 25.26 14.11
C GLN A 35 24.98 25.10 15.24
N PRO A 36 25.11 23.89 15.79
CA PRO A 36 26.38 23.47 16.38
C PRO A 36 26.94 22.21 15.71
N GLY A 37 28.19 22.34 15.27
CA GLY A 37 29.20 21.33 15.59
C GLY A 37 29.34 20.17 14.63
N LEU A 38 30.09 20.42 13.56
CA LEU A 38 30.89 19.43 12.86
C LEU A 38 31.85 18.77 13.87
N LEU A 39 31.61 17.51 14.25
CA LEU A 39 32.64 16.68 14.88
C LEU A 39 33.04 15.59 13.89
N GLN A 40 34.13 15.92 13.21
CA GLN A 40 34.90 15.06 12.33
C GLN A 40 35.65 14.04 13.18
N TRP A 41 35.21 12.78 13.18
CA TRP A 41 36.10 11.68 13.56
C TRP A 41 36.81 11.18 12.31
N ALA A 42 38.04 11.65 12.14
CA ALA A 42 39.03 11.05 11.28
C ALA A 42 39.61 9.78 11.94
N ALA A 43 39.79 8.75 11.12
CA ALA A 43 40.67 7.58 11.25
C ALA A 43 40.41 6.67 12.49
N VAL A 44 40.33 5.35 12.37
CA VAL A 44 41.36 4.45 11.85
C VAL A 44 40.68 3.14 11.41
N SER A 45 40.89 2.73 10.16
CA SER A 45 40.60 1.36 9.70
C SER A 45 41.83 0.48 9.97
N PRO A 46 41.74 -0.65 10.71
CA PRO A 46 42.83 -1.60 10.76
C PRO A 46 42.87 -2.44 9.47
N PRO A 47 44.07 -2.79 8.95
CA PRO A 47 44.20 -3.64 7.78
C PRO A 47 43.95 -5.10 8.19
N PHE A 48 43.02 -5.78 7.53
CA PHE A 48 42.85 -7.23 7.66
C PHE A 48 43.97 -7.95 6.89
N PRO A 49 44.79 -8.81 7.53
CA PRO A 49 45.75 -9.63 6.81
C PRO A 49 45.04 -10.82 6.13
N SER A 50 45.26 -10.92 4.82
CA SER A 50 45.04 -12.11 4.01
C SER A 50 45.87 -13.29 4.54
N ARG A 51 45.22 -14.41 4.87
CA ARG A 51 45.91 -15.69 5.09
C ARG A 51 45.24 -16.79 4.26
N CYS A 52 45.90 -17.12 3.16
CA CYS A 52 45.72 -18.33 2.37
C CYS A 52 46.60 -19.43 2.99
N ILE A 53 46.06 -20.63 3.20
CA ILE A 53 46.90 -21.84 3.39
C ILE A 53 46.25 -22.98 2.60
N THR A 54 46.96 -23.42 1.57
CA THR A 54 46.83 -24.72 0.90
C THR A 54 47.81 -25.68 1.55
N THR A 55 47.36 -26.87 1.95
CA THR A 55 48.23 -28.05 2.07
C THR A 55 47.45 -29.29 1.64
N VAL A 56 47.98 -29.96 0.62
CA VAL A 56 47.65 -31.29 0.14
C VAL A 56 48.13 -32.36 1.12
N GLY A 57 47.41 -33.48 1.22
CA GLY A 57 47.86 -34.65 1.98
C GLY A 57 46.86 -35.80 1.90
N ASN A 58 47.04 -36.68 0.91
CA ASN A 58 46.44 -38.01 0.82
C ASN A 58 46.94 -38.90 1.97
N THR A 59 46.06 -39.73 2.55
CA THR A 59 46.38 -41.10 2.97
C THR A 59 45.15 -41.98 2.76
N VAL A 60 45.38 -43.11 2.08
CA VAL A 60 44.48 -44.21 1.75
C VAL A 60 44.45 -45.23 2.91
N GLU A 61 43.41 -46.08 2.90
CA GLU A 61 43.26 -47.33 3.67
C GLU A 61 42.88 -47.16 5.16
N SER A 62 42.01 -47.96 5.78
CA SER A 62 41.57 -49.33 5.51
C SER A 62 40.18 -49.64 6.11
N ALA A 63 39.53 -50.68 5.60
CA ALA A 63 38.27 -51.22 6.09
C ALA A 63 38.38 -51.82 7.50
N THR A 64 37.37 -51.57 8.33
CA THR A 64 36.92 -52.51 9.36
C THR A 64 35.40 -52.35 9.46
N GLN A 65 34.69 -53.40 9.10
CA GLN A 65 33.28 -53.54 9.43
C GLN A 65 33.23 -53.91 10.92
N ASP A 66 32.58 -53.08 11.74
CA ASP A 66 32.03 -53.54 13.00
C ASP A 66 30.82 -52.69 13.37
N SER A 67 29.74 -53.40 13.65
CA SER A 67 28.43 -52.90 14.03
C SER A 67 28.50 -51.97 15.25
N THR A 68 28.15 -50.71 15.06
CA THR A 68 27.73 -49.81 16.14
C THR A 68 26.44 -49.11 15.72
N THR A 69 25.38 -49.53 16.39
CA THR A 69 24.10 -48.86 16.64
C THR A 69 24.01 -47.43 16.07
N GLU A 70 23.24 -47.27 14.99
CA GLU A 70 22.70 -45.99 14.53
C GLU A 70 21.81 -45.39 15.64
N LEU A 71 22.44 -44.61 16.53
CA LEU A 71 21.74 -43.70 17.41
C LEU A 71 21.39 -42.47 16.58
N ASP A 72 20.13 -42.41 16.15
CA ASP A 72 19.49 -41.32 15.42
C ASP A 72 19.72 -39.98 16.14
N ALA A 73 20.81 -39.31 15.79
CA ALA A 73 21.25 -38.10 16.48
C ALA A 73 20.25 -36.98 16.15
N PRO A 74 19.59 -36.37 17.16
CA PRO A 74 18.59 -35.34 16.91
C PRO A 74 19.21 -34.22 16.06
N PRO A 75 18.50 -33.72 15.03
CA PRO A 75 19.07 -32.76 14.10
C PRO A 75 19.59 -31.55 14.88
N ARG A 76 20.90 -31.29 14.79
CA ARG A 76 21.55 -30.18 15.49
C ARG A 76 20.90 -28.86 15.07
N ILE A 77 20.06 -28.31 15.93
CA ILE A 77 19.34 -27.06 15.67
C ILE A 77 20.35 -25.92 15.58
N LYS A 78 20.60 -25.45 14.35
CA LYS A 78 21.43 -24.26 14.13
C LYS A 78 20.59 -23.03 14.49
N PHE A 79 20.74 -22.55 15.72
CA PHE A 79 20.11 -21.30 16.14
C PHE A 79 20.58 -20.15 15.25
N LYS A 80 19.63 -19.55 14.53
CA LYS A 80 19.87 -18.30 13.82
C LYS A 80 19.95 -17.17 14.84
N ARG A 81 20.59 -16.06 14.46
CA ARG A 81 20.56 -14.81 15.25
C ARG A 81 19.11 -14.40 15.53
N LEU A 82 18.85 -13.86 16.72
CA LEU A 82 17.51 -13.48 17.16
C LEU A 82 16.80 -12.55 16.17
N ASP A 83 17.51 -11.59 15.57
CA ASP A 83 16.94 -10.68 14.57
C ASP A 83 16.38 -11.42 13.34
N LYS A 84 17.09 -12.45 12.89
CA LYS A 84 16.68 -13.26 11.73
C LYS A 84 15.48 -14.13 12.11
N THR A 85 15.50 -14.71 13.30
CA THR A 85 14.40 -15.52 13.83
C THR A 85 13.14 -14.67 14.02
N ALA A 86 13.25 -13.50 14.65
CA ALA A 86 12.14 -12.56 14.83
C ALA A 86 11.56 -12.08 13.49
N LYS A 87 12.41 -11.69 12.53
CA LYS A 87 11.96 -11.32 11.17
C LYS A 87 11.24 -12.49 10.47
N HIS A 88 11.73 -13.70 10.66
CA HIS A 88 11.10 -14.89 10.07
C HIS A 88 9.74 -15.16 10.70
N ILE A 89 9.62 -15.06 12.03
CA ILE A 89 8.36 -15.20 12.76
C ILE A 89 7.34 -14.16 12.25
N MET A 90 7.73 -12.89 12.13
CA MET A 90 6.83 -11.86 11.59
C MET A 90 6.34 -12.16 10.16
N GLN A 91 7.23 -12.68 9.30
CA GLN A 91 6.84 -13.10 7.96
C GLN A 91 5.88 -14.30 7.94
N ILE A 92 5.98 -15.19 8.93
CA ILE A 92 5.06 -16.32 9.09
C ILE A 92 3.68 -15.78 9.46
N LEU A 93 3.60 -14.95 10.49
CA LEU A 93 2.35 -14.33 10.95
C LEU A 93 1.65 -13.54 9.83
N ASP A 94 2.40 -12.74 9.06
CA ASP A 94 1.86 -11.99 7.92
C ASP A 94 1.27 -12.91 6.84
N LYS A 95 1.90 -14.06 6.57
CA LYS A 95 1.45 -15.02 5.56
C LYS A 95 0.21 -15.77 6.02
N GLU A 96 0.21 -16.24 7.26
CA GLU A 96 -0.93 -16.94 7.88
C GLU A 96 -2.17 -16.05 7.85
N ALA A 97 -2.06 -14.81 8.34
CA ALA A 97 -3.18 -13.88 8.37
C ALA A 97 -3.70 -13.52 6.97
N VAL A 98 -2.82 -13.41 5.96
CA VAL A 98 -3.25 -13.22 4.56
C VAL A 98 -3.94 -14.47 4.00
N GLY A 99 -3.49 -15.67 4.40
CA GLY A 99 -4.11 -16.95 4.04
C GLY A 99 -5.54 -17.06 4.55
N GLU A 100 -5.76 -16.73 5.83
CA GLU A 100 -7.08 -16.74 6.46
C GLU A 100 -8.07 -15.82 5.73
N VAL A 101 -7.68 -14.57 5.46
CA VAL A 101 -8.57 -13.61 4.79
C VAL A 101 -8.89 -14.01 3.36
N ARG A 102 -7.92 -14.59 2.63
CA ARG A 102 -8.15 -15.10 1.27
C ARG A 102 -9.07 -16.32 1.24
N GLY A 103 -9.06 -17.15 2.28
CA GLY A 103 -9.99 -18.27 2.41
C GLY A 103 -11.43 -17.82 2.64
N GLN A 104 -11.64 -16.70 3.33
CA GLN A 104 -12.97 -16.14 3.58
C GLN A 104 -13.56 -15.40 2.38
N ARG A 105 -12.73 -14.77 1.53
CA ARG A 105 -13.17 -13.89 0.45
C ARG A 105 -12.27 -13.99 -0.79
N GLU A 106 -12.90 -14.03 -1.95
CA GLU A 106 -12.20 -13.92 -3.23
C GLU A 106 -11.73 -12.48 -3.48
N ILE A 107 -10.41 -12.28 -3.51
CA ILE A 107 -9.82 -10.96 -3.75
C ILE A 107 -9.06 -10.97 -5.08
N PRO A 108 -9.48 -10.17 -6.07
CA PRO A 108 -8.83 -10.14 -7.38
C PRO A 108 -7.46 -9.44 -7.32
N ASP A 109 -6.59 -9.76 -8.29
CA ASP A 109 -5.29 -9.11 -8.41
C ASP A 109 -5.42 -7.69 -9.01
N ILE A 110 -5.30 -6.68 -8.14
CA ILE A 110 -5.45 -5.28 -8.52
C ILE A 110 -4.10 -4.71 -8.97
N LYS A 111 -4.01 -4.21 -10.20
CA LYS A 111 -2.82 -3.50 -10.70
C LYS A 111 -3.09 -2.01 -10.90
N PRO A 112 -2.07 -1.16 -10.79
CA PRO A 112 -2.16 0.24 -11.20
C PRO A 112 -2.67 0.35 -12.65
N GLY A 113 -3.53 1.33 -12.93
CA GLY A 113 -4.16 1.52 -14.24
C GLY A 113 -5.52 0.81 -14.40
N TYR A 114 -5.94 -0.02 -13.45
CA TYR A 114 -7.26 -0.63 -13.49
C TYR A 114 -8.33 0.35 -13.00
N ILE A 115 -9.52 0.28 -13.59
CA ILE A 115 -10.72 0.94 -13.09
C ILE A 115 -11.49 -0.09 -12.26
N VAL A 116 -11.68 0.23 -10.98
CA VAL A 116 -12.33 -0.66 -10.04
C VAL A 116 -13.62 -0.03 -9.52
N GLN A 117 -14.59 -0.88 -9.22
CA GLN A 117 -15.79 -0.56 -8.47
C GLN A 117 -15.73 -1.30 -7.14
N LEU A 118 -15.75 -0.52 -6.06
CA LEU A 118 -15.63 -0.98 -4.69
C LEU A 118 -16.99 -0.82 -3.99
N ARG A 119 -17.45 -1.86 -3.32
CA ARG A 119 -18.60 -1.81 -2.39
C ARG A 119 -18.07 -1.80 -0.97
N VAL A 120 -18.21 -0.66 -0.28
CA VAL A 120 -17.68 -0.44 1.07
C VAL A 120 -18.83 -0.24 2.04
N GLU A 121 -18.76 -0.94 3.16
CA GLU A 121 -19.59 -0.68 4.33
C GLU A 121 -18.99 0.47 5.15
N VAL A 122 -19.80 1.49 5.40
CA VAL A 122 -19.37 2.65 6.20
C VAL A 122 -19.86 2.46 7.63
N PRO A 123 -18.97 2.43 8.64
CA PRO A 123 -19.35 2.14 10.02
C PRO A 123 -20.36 3.14 10.59
N ASP A 124 -20.28 4.41 10.19
CA ASP A 124 -21.18 5.47 10.66
C ASP A 124 -22.61 5.31 10.11
N ASN A 125 -22.74 4.71 8.92
CA ASN A 125 -24.00 4.50 8.23
C ASN A 125 -24.25 2.99 8.07
N LYS A 126 -24.38 2.27 9.19
CA LYS A 126 -24.44 0.79 9.27
C LYS A 126 -25.38 0.10 8.28
N ARG A 127 -26.38 0.80 7.71
CA ARG A 127 -27.34 0.22 6.74
C ARG A 127 -26.95 0.41 5.27
N ARG A 128 -26.04 1.33 4.95
CA ARG A 128 -25.77 1.72 3.56
C ARG A 128 -24.41 1.21 3.08
N VAL A 129 -24.42 0.48 1.98
CA VAL A 129 -23.21 0.15 1.22
C VAL A 129 -22.92 1.29 0.25
N SER A 130 -21.75 1.91 0.40
CA SER A 130 -21.28 2.96 -0.49
C SER A 130 -20.55 2.35 -1.68
N VAL A 131 -20.86 2.83 -2.88
CA VAL A 131 -20.20 2.39 -4.12
C VAL A 131 -19.19 3.45 -4.55
N LEU A 132 -17.93 3.05 -4.67
CA LEU A 132 -16.85 3.90 -5.16
C LEU A 132 -16.30 3.35 -6.46
N LYS A 133 -16.25 4.20 -7.49
CA LYS A 133 -15.66 3.86 -8.79
C LYS A 133 -14.52 4.82 -9.09
N GLY A 134 -13.38 4.30 -9.52
CA GLY A 134 -12.24 5.12 -9.90
C GLY A 134 -11.05 4.32 -10.40
N ILE A 135 -9.99 5.02 -10.81
CA ILE A 135 -8.75 4.41 -11.28
C ILE A 135 -7.82 4.13 -10.11
N VAL A 136 -7.17 2.96 -10.13
CA VAL A 136 -6.11 2.62 -9.19
C VAL A 136 -4.82 3.30 -9.64
N ILE A 137 -4.32 4.21 -8.80
CA ILE A 137 -3.10 4.98 -9.06
C ILE A 137 -1.87 4.21 -8.60
N ALA A 138 -1.95 3.59 -7.43
CA ALA A 138 -0.83 2.96 -6.79
C ALA A 138 -1.33 1.80 -5.93
N ARG A 139 -0.48 0.78 -5.81
CA ARG A 139 -0.64 -0.34 -4.89
C ARG A 139 0.64 -0.45 -4.05
N ARG A 140 0.47 -0.66 -2.75
CA ARG A 140 1.54 -0.97 -1.81
C ARG A 140 1.31 -2.39 -1.31
N ASN A 141 2.32 -3.24 -1.45
CA ASN A 141 2.29 -4.60 -0.95
C ASN A 141 3.04 -4.62 0.39
N ALA A 142 2.35 -4.92 1.47
CA ALA A 142 2.89 -4.95 2.84
C ALA A 142 2.17 -6.04 3.65
N GLY A 143 2.17 -7.27 3.14
CA GLY A 143 1.48 -8.41 3.76
C GLY A 143 -0.01 -8.12 3.93
N LEU A 144 -0.50 -8.25 5.17
CA LEU A 144 -1.89 -7.95 5.56
C LEU A 144 -2.25 -6.46 5.40
N ASN A 145 -1.27 -5.57 5.53
CA ASN A 145 -1.44 -4.11 5.39
C ASN A 145 -1.23 -3.63 3.94
N SER A 146 -1.45 -4.53 2.96
CA SER A 146 -1.42 -4.16 1.55
C SER A 146 -2.56 -3.20 1.23
N THR A 147 -2.25 -2.08 0.57
CA THR A 147 -3.20 -1.01 0.29
C THR A 147 -3.17 -0.62 -1.17
N PHE A 148 -4.27 -0.05 -1.65
CA PHE A 148 -4.35 0.54 -2.98
C PHE A 148 -5.04 1.90 -2.92
N ARG A 149 -4.64 2.78 -3.84
CA ARG A 149 -5.14 4.16 -3.91
C ARG A 149 -6.01 4.32 -5.15
N ILE A 150 -7.25 4.74 -4.94
CA ILE A 150 -8.22 5.04 -5.99
C ILE A 150 -8.29 6.56 -6.15
N ARG A 151 -8.33 7.04 -7.39
CA ARG A 151 -8.70 8.43 -7.71
C ARG A 151 -9.98 8.46 -8.52
N ARG A 152 -10.88 9.36 -8.15
CA ARG A 152 -12.10 9.68 -8.89
C ARG A 152 -12.38 11.18 -8.80
N LEU A 153 -13.16 11.68 -9.74
CA LEU A 153 -13.68 13.05 -9.68
C LEU A 153 -15.09 12.99 -9.11
N VAL A 154 -15.35 13.76 -8.07
CA VAL A 154 -16.67 13.90 -7.44
C VAL A 154 -17.00 15.38 -7.41
N ALA A 155 -18.12 15.76 -8.04
CA ALA A 155 -18.58 17.16 -8.08
C ALA A 155 -17.48 18.15 -8.52
N GLY A 156 -16.67 17.79 -9.53
CA GLY A 156 -15.58 18.62 -10.04
C GLY A 156 -14.28 18.59 -9.24
N VAL A 157 -14.25 17.96 -8.06
CA VAL A 157 -13.06 17.85 -7.21
C VAL A 157 -12.43 16.47 -7.33
N GLY A 158 -11.10 16.41 -7.49
CA GLY A 158 -10.34 15.17 -7.56
C GLY A 158 -10.12 14.55 -6.18
N VAL A 159 -10.89 13.52 -5.86
CA VAL A 159 -10.80 12.80 -4.58
C VAL A 159 -9.87 11.60 -4.73
N GLU A 160 -8.89 11.49 -3.85
CA GLU A 160 -8.07 10.29 -3.66
C GLU A 160 -8.53 9.53 -2.40
N SER A 161 -8.68 8.22 -2.49
CA SER A 161 -9.05 7.36 -1.37
C SER A 161 -8.10 6.18 -1.28
N LEU A 162 -7.67 5.85 -0.06
CA LEU A 162 -6.77 4.74 0.22
C LEU A 162 -7.56 3.64 0.91
N PHE A 163 -7.46 2.41 0.40
CA PHE A 163 -8.15 1.25 0.94
C PHE A 163 -7.17 0.11 1.25
N PRO A 164 -7.25 -0.52 2.43
CA PRO A 164 -6.60 -1.80 2.69
C PRO A 164 -7.28 -2.90 1.88
N LEU A 165 -6.49 -3.75 1.23
CA LEU A 165 -6.97 -4.81 0.34
C LEU A 165 -7.69 -5.93 1.10
N TYR A 166 -7.26 -6.19 2.34
CA TYR A 166 -7.78 -7.26 3.21
C TYR A 166 -8.77 -6.74 4.27
N SER A 167 -9.33 -5.54 4.10
CA SER A 167 -10.25 -4.96 5.09
C SER A 167 -11.61 -5.67 5.09
N PRO A 168 -12.17 -6.00 6.28
CA PRO A 168 -13.51 -6.61 6.37
C PRO A 168 -14.63 -5.66 5.90
N ASN A 169 -14.38 -4.35 5.88
CA ASN A 169 -15.36 -3.34 5.47
C ASN A 169 -15.63 -3.36 3.95
N ILE A 170 -14.76 -4.00 3.17
CA ILE A 170 -14.93 -4.13 1.72
C ILE A 170 -15.73 -5.40 1.44
N LYS A 171 -16.94 -5.25 0.90
CA LYS A 171 -17.81 -6.39 0.56
C LYS A 171 -17.40 -7.03 -0.75
N GLU A 172 -17.09 -6.21 -1.76
CA GLU A 172 -16.85 -6.69 -3.12
C GLU A 172 -15.93 -5.73 -3.88
N ILE A 173 -15.02 -6.32 -4.66
CA ILE A 173 -14.09 -5.60 -5.56
C ILE A 173 -14.35 -6.07 -6.98
N LYS A 174 -14.91 -5.22 -7.84
CA LYS A 174 -15.09 -5.50 -9.26
C LYS A 174 -14.07 -4.74 -10.10
N ILE A 175 -13.39 -5.43 -11.01
CA ILE A 175 -12.58 -4.79 -12.04
C ILE A 175 -13.49 -4.50 -13.23
N LEU A 176 -13.65 -3.23 -13.56
CA LEU A 176 -14.49 -2.80 -14.68
C LEU A 176 -13.70 -2.70 -15.98
N ASP A 177 -12.50 -2.14 -15.92
CA ASP A 177 -11.68 -1.88 -17.10
C ASP A 177 -10.19 -1.95 -16.74
N LYS A 178 -9.35 -2.30 -17.71
CA LYS A 178 -7.90 -2.45 -17.57
C LYS A 178 -7.22 -1.51 -18.55
N LYS A 179 -6.68 -0.38 -18.07
CA LYS A 179 -5.88 0.51 -18.91
C LYS A 179 -4.41 0.09 -18.91
N LYS A 180 -3.80 0.07 -20.10
CA LYS A 180 -2.35 -0.12 -20.25
C LYS A 180 -1.61 1.11 -19.76
N VAL A 181 -0.78 0.94 -18.73
CA VAL A 181 0.04 2.01 -18.16
C VAL A 181 1.51 1.60 -18.11
N ARG A 182 2.41 2.56 -18.30
CA ARG A 182 3.87 2.31 -18.29
C ARG A 182 4.50 2.50 -16.92
N ARG A 183 3.89 3.31 -16.04
CA ARG A 183 4.42 3.60 -14.70
C ARG A 183 3.71 2.75 -13.65
N ALA A 184 4.46 2.30 -12.64
CA ALA A 184 3.92 1.55 -11.50
C ALA A 184 3.07 2.41 -10.54
N LYS A 185 3.31 3.73 -10.51
CA LYS A 185 2.51 4.69 -9.72
C LYS A 185 2.10 5.85 -10.63
N LEU A 186 0.80 6.10 -10.73
CA LEU A 186 0.22 7.06 -11.67
C LEU A 186 0.02 8.45 -11.05
N TYR A 187 0.99 8.94 -10.27
CA TYR A 187 0.85 10.23 -9.56
C TYR A 187 0.70 11.42 -10.49
N TYR A 188 1.16 11.31 -11.74
CA TYR A 188 0.93 12.32 -12.77
C TYR A 188 -0.57 12.54 -13.09
N LEU A 189 -1.48 11.64 -12.66
CA LEU A 189 -2.92 11.84 -12.82
C LEU A 189 -3.50 12.91 -11.90
N ARG A 190 -2.68 13.47 -11.00
CA ARG A 190 -3.04 14.65 -10.19
C ARG A 190 -3.09 15.90 -11.04
N ASP A 191 -2.05 16.09 -11.85
CA ASP A 191 -1.83 17.29 -12.66
C ASP A 191 -2.58 17.21 -13.99
N LYS A 192 -2.91 15.99 -14.45
CA LYS A 192 -3.70 15.79 -15.67
C LYS A 192 -5.19 15.98 -15.42
N MET A 193 -5.78 16.93 -16.15
CA MET A 193 -7.22 17.11 -16.21
C MET A 193 -7.87 15.88 -16.87
N ASN A 194 -8.72 15.19 -16.11
CA ASN A 194 -9.67 14.17 -16.55
C ASN A 194 -9.16 13.12 -17.54
N ALA A 195 -8.18 12.29 -17.15
CA ALA A 195 -7.71 11.16 -17.95
C ALA A 195 -8.73 9.98 -18.12
N LEU A 196 -9.94 10.13 -17.58
CA LEU A 196 -10.97 9.09 -17.51
C LEU A 196 -12.24 9.45 -18.28
N LYS A 197 -12.19 10.37 -19.25
CA LYS A 197 -13.23 10.42 -20.28
C LYS A 197 -13.09 9.15 -21.12
N LYS A 198 -14.07 8.26 -21.02
CA LYS A 198 -14.32 7.30 -22.10
C LYS A 198 -14.98 8.12 -23.21
N GLN A 199 -14.37 8.14 -24.40
CA GLN A 199 -15.18 8.22 -25.62
C GLN A 199 -15.90 6.88 -25.76
#